data_AF-A0A1T5LZS9-F1
#
_entry.id   AF-A0A1T5LZS9-F1
#
_cell.length_a   1.000
_cell.length_b   1.000
_cell.length_c   1.000
_cell.angle_alpha   90.00
_cell.angle_beta   90.00
_cell.angle_gamma   90.00
#
_symmetry.space_group_name_H-M   'P 1'
#
loop_
_entity.id
_entity.type
_entity.pdbx_description
1 polymer ?
#
loop_
_entity_poly.entity_id
_entity_poly.type
_entity_poly.pdbx_seq_one_letter_code
_entity_poly.pdbx_strand_id
1 'polypeptide(L)'
;MREFKDKENFLNLVCKRVKAKNLHKKIRKELNDHIEDQKEAYIVEGMDEKEALLKSIEDMGDPILIGKELNKTHKPLVEWSVLITTAIFLLISGGMQYLYSTVEPFSNSVQGEYFSGFLVYAPIGIVIFTIAYFFDYTLLKKYSWILYIAYILFMIAVFIFSPVINGAIYYGPFASLLFIPIFSGLVYNLGNMKYLGIILSGLLCIPPIIITLFIPSMSTGLVIVISCLVILTSVIKSGLFNCNTKLSLGLVYIPTILSSILVFFILIVQAPYRIKRLIPLFTQNADPKGLGYQVNIIRHIISNAKPIGTISIHKEPLEKYLPGWSSDFSFAFIIGKLGYIPAIVVGLLILFLLYRLYKISTRQNNILGKSVSLGCLSILLLQFIGSIVNNLGFYSIFTQAPPLLSYGAISFTFTMFLLGLILSVHRRSNIVNIPSPKPMFEKTLFQNDIIHFEDGKLTIDFNKGLFKK
;
A
#
# COMPACT_ATOMS: atom_id res chain seq x y z
N MET A 1 -23.94 -30.97 -31.57
CA MET A 1 -24.72 -30.36 -30.46
C MET A 1 -24.67 -31.34 -29.30
N ARG A 2 -24.14 -30.95 -28.13
CA ARG A 2 -24.19 -31.79 -26.93
C ARG A 2 -25.40 -31.32 -26.12
N GLU A 3 -26.36 -32.19 -25.87
CA GLU A 3 -27.55 -31.87 -25.07
C GLU A 3 -27.11 -31.52 -23.63
N PHE A 4 -27.27 -30.26 -23.24
CA PHE A 4 -27.02 -29.81 -21.87
C PHE A 4 -28.28 -30.02 -21.04
N LYS A 5 -28.57 -31.27 -20.68
CA LYS A 5 -29.84 -31.65 -20.03
C LYS A 5 -30.01 -31.16 -18.59
N ASP A 6 -29.00 -30.51 -18.01
CA ASP A 6 -29.02 -30.17 -16.59
C ASP A 6 -28.36 -28.81 -16.30
N LYS A 7 -29.13 -27.89 -15.72
CA LYS A 7 -28.73 -26.52 -15.33
C LYS A 7 -27.45 -26.53 -14.49
N GLU A 8 -27.37 -27.48 -13.57
CA GLU A 8 -26.22 -27.67 -12.68
C GLU A 8 -24.94 -28.01 -13.45
N ASN A 9 -25.05 -28.85 -14.47
CA ASN A 9 -23.92 -29.24 -15.30
C ASN A 9 -23.42 -28.07 -16.14
N PHE A 10 -24.34 -27.26 -16.71
CA PHE A 10 -24.00 -26.03 -17.42
C PHE A 10 -23.21 -25.06 -16.53
N LEU A 11 -23.73 -24.74 -15.34
CA LEU A 11 -23.09 -23.82 -14.40
C LEU A 11 -21.71 -24.32 -13.94
N ASN A 12 -21.58 -25.64 -13.71
CA ASN A 12 -20.30 -26.26 -13.34
C ASN A 12 -19.28 -26.18 -14.47
N LEU A 13 -19.69 -26.40 -15.73
CA LEU A 13 -18.80 -26.29 -16.89
C LEU A 13 -18.30 -24.85 -17.09
N VAL A 14 -19.16 -23.85 -16.93
CA VAL A 14 -18.78 -22.43 -16.97
C VAL A 14 -17.79 -22.11 -15.85
N CYS A 15 -18.13 -22.44 -14.60
CA CYS A 15 -17.27 -22.17 -13.44
C CYS A 15 -15.90 -22.86 -13.53
N LYS A 16 -15.85 -24.08 -14.10
CA LYS A 16 -14.59 -24.82 -14.32
C LYS A 16 -13.62 -24.07 -15.24
N ARG A 17 -14.12 -23.21 -16.14
CA ARG A 17 -13.29 -22.39 -17.03
C ARG A 17 -12.87 -21.05 -16.43
N VAL A 18 -13.53 -20.60 -15.36
CA VAL A 18 -13.20 -19.35 -14.66
C VAL A 18 -12.18 -19.62 -13.55
N LYS A 19 -10.97 -19.04 -13.66
CA LYS A 19 -9.89 -19.24 -12.66
C LYS A 19 -10.18 -18.56 -11.31
N ALA A 20 -11.00 -17.50 -11.30
CA ALA A 20 -11.33 -16.75 -10.08
C ALA A 20 -12.38 -17.48 -9.22
N LYS A 21 -11.93 -18.45 -8.42
CA LYS A 21 -12.81 -19.28 -7.56
C LYS A 21 -13.69 -18.47 -6.61
N ASN A 22 -13.18 -17.36 -6.06
CA ASN A 22 -13.92 -16.51 -5.14
C ASN A 22 -15.16 -15.85 -5.77
N LEU A 23 -15.20 -15.78 -7.11
CA LEU A 23 -16.34 -15.25 -7.87
C LEU A 23 -17.32 -16.33 -8.30
N HIS A 24 -16.99 -17.62 -8.17
CA HIS A 24 -17.87 -18.71 -8.62
C HIS A 24 -19.25 -18.61 -8.01
N LYS A 25 -19.37 -18.27 -6.72
CA LYS A 25 -20.67 -18.10 -6.07
C LYS A 25 -21.50 -16.97 -6.70
N LYS A 26 -20.86 -15.86 -7.08
CA LYS A 26 -21.55 -14.71 -7.68
C LYS A 26 -21.91 -14.97 -9.14
N ILE A 27 -20.96 -15.46 -9.94
CA ILE A 27 -21.17 -15.82 -11.35
C ILE A 27 -22.26 -16.87 -11.47
N ARG A 28 -22.23 -17.90 -10.60
CA ARG A 28 -23.25 -18.94 -10.59
C ARG A 28 -24.62 -18.40 -10.24
N LYS A 29 -24.70 -17.46 -9.30
CA LYS A 29 -25.97 -16.80 -8.96
C LYS A 29 -26.49 -16.00 -10.16
N GLU A 30 -25.68 -15.14 -10.75
CA GLU A 30 -26.06 -14.29 -11.88
C GLU A 30 -26.51 -15.10 -13.11
N LEU A 31 -25.77 -16.15 -13.46
CA LEU A 31 -26.16 -17.04 -14.56
C LEU A 31 -27.41 -17.85 -14.23
N ASN A 32 -27.59 -18.27 -12.98
CA ASN A 32 -28.80 -18.97 -12.56
C ASN A 32 -30.01 -18.04 -12.61
N ASP A 33 -29.88 -16.82 -12.11
CA ASP A 33 -30.95 -15.82 -12.13
C ASP A 33 -31.36 -15.52 -13.61
N HIS A 34 -30.41 -15.36 -14.52
CA HIS A 34 -30.70 -15.21 -15.95
C HIS A 34 -31.41 -16.43 -16.59
N ILE A 35 -31.00 -17.65 -16.25
CA ILE A 35 -31.64 -18.88 -16.75
C ILE A 35 -33.08 -18.99 -16.25
N GLU A 36 -33.34 -18.64 -14.99
CA GLU A 36 -34.69 -18.65 -14.42
C GLU A 36 -35.56 -17.55 -15.03
N ASP A 37 -35.04 -16.33 -15.21
CA ASP A 37 -35.77 -15.23 -15.86
C ASP A 37 -36.20 -15.60 -17.29
N GLN A 38 -35.30 -16.22 -18.06
CA GLN A 38 -35.62 -16.71 -19.41
C GLN A 38 -36.62 -17.88 -19.39
N LYS A 39 -36.49 -18.80 -18.43
CA LYS A 39 -37.44 -19.91 -18.27
C LYS A 39 -38.85 -19.38 -17.98
N GLU A 40 -39.00 -18.41 -17.08
CA GLU A 40 -40.29 -17.78 -16.78
C GLU A 40 -40.90 -17.11 -18.02
N ALA A 41 -40.09 -16.42 -18.84
CA ALA A 41 -40.56 -15.84 -20.09
C ALA A 41 -41.15 -16.90 -21.04
N TYR A 42 -40.50 -18.06 -21.18
CA TYR A 42 -41.00 -19.15 -22.02
C TYR A 42 -42.26 -19.83 -21.48
N ILE A 43 -42.41 -19.92 -20.16
CA ILE A 43 -43.65 -20.42 -19.53
C ILE A 43 -44.82 -19.47 -19.83
N VAL A 44 -44.59 -18.16 -19.80
CA VAL A 44 -45.62 -17.16 -20.18
C VAL A 44 -46.02 -17.27 -21.65
N GLU A 45 -45.08 -17.65 -22.53
CA GLU A 45 -45.36 -17.96 -23.94
C GLU A 45 -46.09 -19.31 -24.14
N GLY A 46 -46.36 -20.06 -23.07
CA GLY A 46 -47.14 -21.29 -23.08
C GLY A 46 -46.33 -22.58 -23.25
N MET A 47 -45.00 -22.56 -23.08
CA MET A 47 -44.19 -23.78 -23.05
C MET A 47 -44.32 -24.52 -21.72
N ASP A 48 -44.20 -25.86 -21.79
CA ASP A 48 -44.08 -26.70 -20.60
C ASP A 48 -42.79 -26.35 -19.84
N GLU A 49 -42.82 -26.45 -18.50
CA GLU A 49 -41.73 -26.01 -17.63
C GLU A 49 -40.38 -26.69 -17.97
N LYS A 50 -40.42 -27.97 -18.36
CA LYS A 50 -39.22 -28.73 -18.73
C LYS A 50 -38.66 -28.30 -20.07
N GLU A 51 -39.53 -28.03 -21.05
CA GLU A 51 -39.13 -27.54 -22.37
C GLU A 51 -38.58 -26.12 -22.28
N ALA A 52 -39.23 -25.25 -21.49
CA ALA A 52 -38.79 -23.89 -21.20
C ALA A 52 -37.38 -23.84 -20.57
N LEU A 53 -37.07 -24.75 -19.63
CA LEU A 53 -35.75 -24.82 -19.00
C LEU A 53 -34.65 -25.28 -19.96
N LEU A 54 -34.94 -26.28 -20.81
CA LEU A 54 -33.97 -26.74 -21.80
C LEU A 54 -33.68 -25.64 -22.82
N LYS A 55 -34.73 -24.95 -23.29
CA LYS A 55 -34.60 -23.85 -24.24
C LYS A 55 -33.81 -22.68 -23.66
N SER A 56 -34.05 -22.30 -22.40
CA SER A 56 -33.26 -21.22 -21.76
C SER A 56 -31.78 -21.57 -21.64
N ILE A 57 -31.43 -22.83 -21.34
CA ILE A 57 -30.03 -23.27 -21.32
C ILE A 57 -29.41 -23.25 -22.72
N GLU A 58 -30.16 -23.63 -23.76
CA GLU A 58 -29.67 -23.56 -25.15
C GLU A 58 -29.42 -22.12 -25.60
N ASP A 59 -30.30 -21.19 -25.26
CA ASP A 59 -30.18 -19.78 -25.62
C ASP A 59 -29.02 -19.07 -24.90
N MET A 60 -28.59 -19.56 -23.74
CA MET A 60 -27.38 -19.08 -23.08
C MET A 60 -26.13 -19.31 -23.93
N GLY A 61 -26.13 -20.31 -24.82
CA GLY A 61 -25.03 -20.64 -25.71
C GLY A 61 -24.00 -21.62 -25.14
N ASP A 62 -22.79 -21.66 -25.71
CA ASP A 62 -21.77 -22.65 -25.31
C ASP A 62 -21.13 -22.29 -23.95
N PRO A 63 -21.28 -23.14 -22.91
CA PRO A 63 -20.71 -22.90 -21.58
C PRO A 63 -19.19 -22.77 -21.59
N ILE A 64 -18.49 -23.39 -22.55
CA ILE A 64 -17.03 -23.31 -22.65
C ILE A 64 -16.61 -21.92 -23.16
N LEU A 65 -17.33 -21.35 -24.13
CA LEU A 65 -17.07 -20.01 -24.66
C LEU A 65 -17.39 -18.95 -23.60
N ILE A 66 -18.57 -19.03 -22.98
CA ILE A 66 -18.99 -18.12 -21.89
C ILE A 66 -17.97 -18.17 -20.76
N GLY A 67 -17.56 -19.37 -20.34
CA GLY A 67 -16.56 -19.54 -19.30
C GLY A 67 -15.18 -18.96 -19.66
N LYS A 68 -14.77 -19.00 -20.93
CA LYS A 68 -13.53 -18.36 -21.41
C LYS A 68 -13.64 -16.83 -21.39
N GLU A 69 -14.78 -16.27 -21.80
CA GLU A 69 -15.02 -14.82 -21.79
C GLU A 69 -15.07 -14.27 -20.35
N LEU A 70 -15.86 -14.91 -19.49
CA LEU A 70 -15.91 -14.58 -18.06
C LEU A 70 -14.53 -14.69 -17.41
N ASN A 71 -13.73 -15.70 -17.78
CA ASN A 71 -12.37 -15.82 -17.29
C ASN A 71 -11.46 -14.67 -17.77
N LYS A 72 -11.62 -14.16 -18.99
CA LYS A 72 -10.85 -12.99 -19.47
C LYS A 72 -11.17 -11.75 -18.64
N THR A 73 -12.46 -11.51 -18.37
CA THR A 73 -12.93 -10.35 -17.61
C THR A 73 -12.56 -10.43 -16.13
N HIS A 74 -12.54 -11.63 -15.55
CA HIS A 74 -12.32 -11.84 -14.11
C HIS A 74 -10.93 -12.40 -13.76
N LYS A 75 -9.97 -12.44 -14.69
CA LYS A 75 -8.62 -12.95 -14.42
C LYS A 75 -7.92 -12.05 -13.38
N PRO A 76 -7.36 -12.63 -12.30
CA PRO A 76 -6.54 -11.86 -11.37
C PRO A 76 -5.33 -11.28 -12.12
N LEU A 77 -5.16 -9.96 -12.03
CA LEU A 77 -4.02 -9.27 -12.63
C LEU A 77 -2.77 -9.52 -11.78
N VAL A 78 -1.67 -9.87 -12.44
CA VAL A 78 -0.36 -10.05 -11.81
C VAL A 78 0.59 -9.03 -12.39
N GLU A 79 1.12 -8.17 -11.52
CA GLU A 79 2.12 -7.16 -11.90
C GLU A 79 3.51 -7.78 -11.79
N TRP A 80 3.88 -8.53 -12.84
CA TRP A 80 5.17 -9.22 -12.93
C TRP A 80 6.37 -8.30 -12.71
N SER A 81 6.28 -7.04 -13.15
CA SER A 81 7.35 -6.07 -12.93
C SER A 81 7.67 -5.91 -11.45
N VAL A 82 6.65 -5.82 -10.59
CA VAL A 82 6.84 -5.63 -9.15
C VAL A 82 7.43 -6.88 -8.54
N LEU A 83 6.89 -8.06 -8.88
CA LEU A 83 7.39 -9.35 -8.39
C LEU A 83 8.86 -9.60 -8.76
N ILE A 84 9.22 -9.30 -10.02
CA ILE A 84 10.60 -9.43 -10.51
C ILE A 84 11.50 -8.45 -9.76
N THR A 85 11.10 -7.18 -9.62
CA THR A 85 11.90 -6.21 -8.88
C THR A 85 12.06 -6.58 -7.41
N THR A 86 11.02 -7.09 -6.75
CA THR A 86 11.12 -7.55 -5.35
C THR A 86 12.04 -8.76 -5.22
N ALA A 87 12.03 -9.67 -6.20
CA ALA A 87 12.95 -10.80 -6.23
C ALA A 87 14.41 -10.35 -6.45
N ILE A 88 14.64 -9.35 -7.32
CA ILE A 88 15.97 -8.74 -7.48
C ILE A 88 16.42 -8.09 -6.16
N PHE A 89 15.54 -7.36 -5.48
CA PHE A 89 15.86 -6.77 -4.17
C PHE A 89 16.15 -7.80 -3.09
N LEU A 90 15.46 -8.94 -3.09
CA LEU A 90 15.78 -10.06 -2.21
C LEU A 90 17.21 -10.54 -2.40
N LEU A 91 17.66 -10.69 -3.65
CA LEU A 91 19.03 -11.10 -3.97
C LEU A 91 20.05 -10.03 -3.57
N ILE A 92 19.77 -8.76 -3.87
CA ILE A 92 20.64 -7.63 -3.47
C ILE A 92 20.76 -7.57 -1.95
N SER A 93 19.64 -7.69 -1.23
CA SER A 93 19.61 -7.69 0.24
C SER A 93 20.42 -8.84 0.82
N GLY A 94 20.30 -10.05 0.26
CA GLY A 94 21.11 -11.20 0.68
C GLY A 94 22.59 -10.98 0.42
N GLY A 95 22.95 -10.43 -0.75
CA GLY A 95 24.34 -10.05 -1.06
C GLY A 95 24.90 -9.00 -0.11
N MET A 96 24.11 -7.97 0.21
CA MET A 96 24.50 -6.93 1.18
C MET A 96 24.72 -7.52 2.57
N GLN A 97 23.86 -8.44 3.02
CA GLN A 97 23.99 -9.05 4.35
C GLN A 97 25.15 -10.02 4.44
N TYR A 98 25.46 -10.71 3.34
CA TYR A 98 26.72 -11.44 3.22
C TYR A 98 27.91 -10.49 3.35
N LEU A 99 27.92 -9.36 2.63
CA LEU A 99 28.98 -8.35 2.77
C LEU A 99 29.08 -7.82 4.22
N TYR A 100 27.96 -7.55 4.88
CA TYR A 100 27.96 -7.13 6.28
C TYR A 100 28.59 -8.17 7.21
N SER A 101 28.36 -9.47 6.95
CA SER A 101 28.96 -10.55 7.73
C SER A 101 30.46 -10.73 7.53
N THR A 102 31.02 -10.23 6.41
CA THR A 102 32.47 -10.28 6.12
C THR A 102 33.27 -9.16 6.79
N VAL A 103 32.59 -8.19 7.39
CA VAL A 103 33.25 -7.10 8.13
C VAL A 103 33.62 -7.59 9.53
N GLU A 104 34.89 -7.45 9.91
CA GLU A 104 35.33 -7.72 11.29
C GLU A 104 34.61 -6.80 12.27
N PRO A 105 33.82 -7.34 13.23
CA PRO A 105 33.11 -6.53 14.18
C PRO A 105 34.08 -5.94 15.22
N PHE A 106 33.79 -4.72 15.66
CA PHE A 106 34.50 -4.04 16.76
C PHE A 106 34.33 -4.77 18.12
N SER A 107 33.41 -5.73 18.21
CA SER A 107 33.21 -6.61 19.37
C SER A 107 33.02 -8.07 18.93
N ASN A 108 33.71 -9.01 19.58
CA ASN A 108 33.76 -10.45 19.28
C ASN A 108 32.43 -11.21 19.35
N SER A 109 31.28 -10.55 19.53
CA SER A 109 29.98 -11.16 19.79
C SER A 109 29.03 -11.18 18.59
N VAL A 110 29.41 -10.67 17.40
CA VAL A 110 28.47 -10.47 16.27
C VAL A 110 28.97 -11.11 14.95
N GLN A 111 30.06 -11.87 14.99
CA GLN A 111 30.63 -12.48 13.79
C GLN A 111 29.69 -13.55 13.22
N GLY A 112 29.18 -13.36 12.00
CA GLY A 112 28.32 -14.32 11.29
C GLY A 112 26.80 -14.19 11.51
N GLU A 113 26.32 -13.30 12.36
CA GLU A 113 24.88 -13.20 12.69
C GLU A 113 24.03 -12.51 11.60
N TYR A 114 24.60 -11.59 10.82
CA TYR A 114 23.82 -10.83 9.83
C TYR A 114 23.25 -11.71 8.70
N PHE A 115 24.11 -12.50 8.06
CA PHE A 115 23.70 -13.37 6.95
C PHE A 115 22.92 -14.60 7.44
N SER A 116 23.32 -15.21 8.56
CA SER A 116 22.54 -16.32 9.15
C SER A 116 21.15 -15.85 9.59
N GLY A 117 21.05 -14.65 10.18
CA GLY A 117 19.78 -13.99 10.46
C GLY A 117 18.94 -13.81 9.20
N PHE A 118 19.53 -13.34 8.09
CA PHE A 118 18.83 -13.20 6.80
C PHE A 118 18.15 -14.48 6.36
N LEU A 119 18.87 -15.60 6.44
CA LEU A 119 18.37 -16.91 6.01
C LEU A 119 17.15 -17.35 6.81
N VAL A 120 16.98 -16.83 8.04
CA VAL A 120 15.80 -17.08 8.88
C VAL A 120 14.65 -16.14 8.54
N TYR A 121 14.88 -14.82 8.51
CA TYR A 121 13.78 -13.86 8.37
C TYR A 121 13.37 -13.60 6.91
N ALA A 122 14.20 -13.88 5.91
CA ALA A 122 13.84 -13.73 4.51
C ALA A 122 12.70 -14.68 4.09
N PRO A 123 12.75 -16.00 4.41
CA PRO A 123 11.61 -16.90 4.21
C PRO A 123 10.35 -16.42 4.94
N ILE A 124 10.47 -15.94 6.18
CA ILE A 124 9.33 -15.40 6.96
C ILE A 124 8.72 -14.21 6.22
N GLY A 125 9.55 -13.29 5.70
CA GLY A 125 9.07 -12.16 4.89
C GLY A 125 8.37 -12.60 3.60
N ILE A 126 8.85 -13.65 2.92
CA ILE A 126 8.19 -14.22 1.74
C ILE A 126 6.83 -14.83 2.10
N VAL A 127 6.74 -15.54 3.22
CA VAL A 127 5.47 -16.08 3.73
C VAL A 127 4.49 -14.95 4.04
N ILE A 128 4.93 -13.91 4.75
CA ILE A 128 4.11 -12.73 5.08
C ILE A 128 3.66 -12.00 3.81
N PHE A 129 4.56 -11.79 2.85
CA PHE A 129 4.24 -11.22 1.54
C PHE A 129 3.15 -12.03 0.84
N THR A 130 3.29 -13.36 0.82
CA THR A 130 2.33 -14.25 0.17
C THR A 130 0.98 -14.21 0.87
N ILE A 131 0.94 -14.26 2.20
CA ILE A 131 -0.29 -14.12 2.98
C ILE A 131 -0.96 -12.77 2.67
N ALA A 132 -0.21 -11.66 2.71
CA ALA A 132 -0.73 -10.32 2.41
C ALA A 132 -1.20 -10.18 0.96
N TYR A 133 -0.50 -10.80 0.00
CA TYR A 133 -0.90 -10.86 -1.41
C TYR A 133 -2.23 -11.59 -1.59
N PHE A 134 -2.46 -12.68 -0.84
CA PHE A 134 -3.72 -13.42 -0.89
C PHE A 134 -4.84 -12.82 -0.03
N PHE A 135 -4.50 -12.06 1.00
CA PHE A 135 -5.42 -11.44 1.95
C PHE A 135 -6.47 -10.55 1.29
N ASP A 136 -7.74 -10.63 1.70
CA ASP A 136 -8.78 -9.79 1.13
C ASP A 136 -8.86 -8.41 1.78
N TYR A 137 -8.40 -7.38 1.06
CA TYR A 137 -8.41 -6.01 1.57
C TYR A 137 -9.83 -5.48 1.86
N THR A 138 -10.89 -6.09 1.32
CA THR A 138 -12.27 -5.69 1.67
C THR A 138 -12.61 -6.01 3.13
N LEU A 139 -11.87 -6.93 3.77
CA LEU A 139 -12.00 -7.22 5.20
C LEU A 139 -11.58 -6.04 6.08
N LEU A 140 -10.68 -5.18 5.60
CA LEU A 140 -10.30 -3.94 6.29
C LEU A 140 -11.51 -3.00 6.47
N LYS A 141 -12.43 -2.99 5.50
CA LYS A 141 -13.70 -2.28 5.60
C LYS A 141 -14.67 -3.04 6.53
N LYS A 142 -14.88 -4.35 6.30
CA LYS A 142 -15.89 -5.13 7.02
C LYS A 142 -15.64 -5.15 8.54
N TYR A 143 -14.38 -5.28 8.95
CA TYR A 143 -14.00 -5.42 10.35
C TYR A 143 -13.23 -4.20 10.88
N SER A 144 -13.42 -3.02 10.28
CA SER A 144 -12.60 -1.82 10.57
C SER A 144 -12.52 -1.45 12.06
N TRP A 145 -13.65 -1.49 12.77
CA TRP A 145 -13.71 -1.15 14.20
C TRP A 145 -13.03 -2.20 15.08
N ILE A 146 -13.24 -3.48 14.77
CA ILE A 146 -12.60 -4.60 15.50
C ILE A 146 -11.08 -4.54 15.29
N LEU A 147 -10.64 -4.30 14.05
CA LEU A 147 -9.22 -4.14 13.73
C LEU A 147 -8.60 -2.92 14.42
N TYR A 148 -9.34 -1.82 14.56
CA TYR A 148 -8.87 -0.63 15.27
C TYR A 148 -8.68 -0.88 16.78
N ILE A 149 -9.65 -1.51 17.44
CA ILE A 149 -9.54 -1.87 18.86
C ILE A 149 -8.42 -2.89 19.07
N ALA A 150 -8.34 -3.90 18.20
CA ALA A 150 -7.26 -4.89 18.22
C ALA A 150 -5.89 -4.23 18.02
N TYR A 151 -5.78 -3.23 17.14
CA TYR A 151 -4.56 -2.45 16.94
C TYR A 151 -4.16 -1.68 18.20
N ILE A 152 -5.10 -1.01 18.88
CA ILE A 152 -4.80 -0.29 20.12
C ILE A 152 -4.30 -1.26 21.19
N LEU A 153 -4.98 -2.39 21.38
CA LEU A 153 -4.56 -3.43 22.33
C LEU A 153 -3.18 -3.99 21.97
N PHE A 154 -2.94 -4.24 20.68
CA PHE A 154 -1.63 -4.68 20.19
C PHE A 154 -0.54 -3.65 20.49
N MET A 155 -0.82 -2.36 20.29
CA MET A 155 0.14 -1.29 20.61
C MET A 155 0.43 -1.18 22.11
N ILE A 156 -0.57 -1.38 22.97
CA ILE A 156 -0.37 -1.44 24.42
C ILE A 156 0.51 -2.64 24.78
N ALA A 157 0.28 -3.81 24.17
CA ALA A 157 1.12 -4.99 24.37
C ALA A 157 2.56 -4.74 23.91
N VAL A 158 2.76 -4.12 22.74
CA VAL A 158 4.08 -3.73 22.23
C VAL A 158 4.78 -2.79 23.21
N PHE A 159 4.07 -1.83 23.82
CA PHE A 159 4.64 -0.94 24.81
C PHE A 159 5.14 -1.67 26.06
N ILE A 160 4.45 -2.73 26.49
CA ILE A 160 4.79 -3.51 27.69
C ILE A 160 5.93 -4.51 27.42
N PHE A 161 5.87 -5.23 26.30
CA PHE A 161 6.74 -6.38 26.04
C PHE A 161 7.95 -6.09 25.15
N SER A 162 7.96 -4.96 24.43
CA SER A 162 9.07 -4.66 23.52
C SER A 162 10.33 -4.27 24.29
N PRO A 163 11.50 -4.81 23.92
CA PRO A 163 12.76 -4.38 24.50
C PRO A 163 13.05 -2.91 24.13
N VAL A 164 13.78 -2.24 25.02
CA VAL A 164 14.27 -0.89 24.81
C VAL A 164 15.71 -0.97 24.29
N ILE A 165 15.93 -0.54 23.05
CA ILE A 165 17.24 -0.52 22.39
C ILE A 165 17.55 0.94 22.04
N ASN A 166 18.73 1.43 22.43
CA ASN A 166 19.15 2.83 22.25
C ASN A 166 18.14 3.85 22.81
N GLY A 167 17.48 3.50 23.92
CA GLY A 167 16.46 4.35 24.55
C GLY A 167 15.12 4.40 23.82
N ALA A 168 14.89 3.54 22.82
CA ALA A 168 13.64 3.45 22.08
C ALA A 168 13.01 2.05 22.11
N ILE A 169 11.68 2.00 22.09
CA ILE A 169 10.89 0.77 22.05
C ILE A 169 11.09 0.13 20.67
N TYR A 170 11.79 -1.00 20.61
CA TYR A 170 12.30 -1.59 19.37
C TYR A 170 11.21 -1.92 18.32
N TYR A 171 10.13 -2.58 18.74
CA TYR A 171 9.03 -2.95 17.82
C TYR A 171 8.03 -1.80 17.56
N GLY A 172 8.07 -0.75 18.38
CA GLY A 172 7.09 0.34 18.39
C GLY A 172 6.89 1.04 17.04
N PRO A 173 7.96 1.51 16.37
CA PRO A 173 7.84 2.25 15.11
C PRO A 173 7.06 1.49 14.02
N PHE A 174 7.42 0.24 13.75
CA PHE A 174 6.79 -0.57 12.70
C PHE A 174 5.38 -1.03 13.09
N ALA A 175 5.16 -1.38 14.37
CA ALA A 175 3.83 -1.69 14.88
C ALA A 175 2.86 -0.50 14.68
N SER A 176 3.33 0.73 14.94
CA SER A 176 2.51 1.94 14.77
C SER A 176 2.07 2.17 13.32
N LEU A 177 2.90 1.80 12.35
CA LEU A 177 2.60 1.98 10.93
C LEU A 177 1.51 1.02 10.41
N LEU A 178 1.19 -0.06 11.14
CA LEU A 178 0.05 -0.93 10.83
C LEU A 178 -1.30 -0.22 10.93
N PHE A 179 -1.37 0.93 11.62
CA PHE A 179 -2.56 1.77 11.67
C PHE A 179 -3.01 2.21 10.28
N ILE A 180 -2.08 2.49 9.36
CA ILE A 180 -2.35 3.13 8.07
C ILE A 180 -3.30 2.30 7.18
N PRO A 181 -3.07 0.99 6.94
CA PRO A 181 -4.05 0.17 6.23
C PRO A 181 -5.39 0.04 6.97
N ILE A 182 -5.40 0.00 8.31
CA ILE A 182 -6.64 -0.06 9.11
C ILE A 182 -7.44 1.23 8.98
N PHE A 183 -6.76 2.38 9.02
CA PHE A 183 -7.32 3.71 8.89
C PHE A 183 -8.06 3.88 7.57
N SER A 184 -7.50 3.37 6.47
CA SER A 184 -8.17 3.42 5.17
C SER A 184 -9.55 2.71 5.16
N GLY A 185 -9.70 1.62 5.92
CA GLY A 185 -10.97 0.92 6.11
C GLY A 185 -11.97 1.69 6.98
N LEU A 186 -11.49 2.32 8.05
CA LEU A 186 -12.30 3.18 8.92
C LEU A 186 -12.84 4.39 8.16
N VAL A 187 -11.97 5.13 7.47
CA VAL A 187 -12.32 6.31 6.67
C VAL A 187 -13.39 5.95 5.63
N TYR A 188 -13.27 4.79 5.00
CA TYR A 188 -14.26 4.34 4.03
C TYR A 188 -15.66 4.15 4.67
N ASN A 189 -15.75 3.54 5.85
CA ASN A 189 -17.03 3.33 6.54
C ASN A 189 -17.67 4.65 7.00
N LEU A 190 -16.87 5.68 7.26
CA LEU A 190 -17.33 7.01 7.62
C LEU A 190 -17.77 7.86 6.43
N GLY A 191 -17.63 7.37 5.20
CA GLY A 191 -17.94 8.09 3.97
C GLY A 191 -19.35 8.68 3.92
N ASN A 192 -20.35 7.97 4.46
CA ASN A 192 -21.75 8.39 4.42
C ASN A 192 -22.06 9.60 5.33
N MET A 193 -21.16 9.93 6.26
CA MET A 193 -21.42 10.93 7.32
C MET A 193 -21.01 12.36 6.92
N LYS A 194 -20.75 12.63 5.64
CA LYS A 194 -20.38 13.97 5.11
C LYS A 194 -19.24 14.60 5.93
N TYR A 195 -19.40 15.86 6.38
CA TYR A 195 -18.41 16.57 7.19
C TYR A 195 -18.14 15.92 8.56
N LEU A 196 -19.14 15.31 9.19
CA LEU A 196 -18.95 14.57 10.45
C LEU A 196 -18.02 13.38 10.27
N GLY A 197 -18.09 12.71 9.12
CA GLY A 197 -17.17 11.63 8.78
C GLY A 197 -15.71 12.07 8.71
N ILE A 198 -15.47 13.27 8.17
CA ILE A 198 -14.13 13.88 8.10
C ILE A 198 -13.62 14.21 9.51
N ILE A 199 -14.44 14.87 10.33
CA ILE A 199 -14.06 15.23 11.71
C ILE A 199 -13.76 13.98 12.54
N LEU A 200 -14.64 12.97 12.46
CA LEU A 200 -14.46 11.71 13.18
C LEU A 200 -13.21 10.95 12.70
N SER A 201 -12.91 10.98 11.40
CA SER A 201 -11.67 10.41 10.88
C SER A 201 -10.41 11.11 11.39
N GLY A 202 -10.46 12.44 11.57
CA GLY A 202 -9.39 13.20 12.21
C GLY A 202 -9.22 12.81 13.68
N LEU A 203 -10.34 12.66 14.40
CA LEU A 203 -10.34 12.28 15.82
C LEU A 203 -9.78 10.87 16.04
N LEU A 204 -10.08 9.92 15.14
CA LEU A 204 -9.52 8.55 15.18
C LEU A 204 -8.00 8.49 14.94
N CYS A 205 -7.38 9.53 14.37
CA CYS A 205 -5.91 9.60 14.27
C CYS A 205 -5.26 9.95 15.61
N ILE A 206 -5.98 10.57 16.56
CA ILE A 206 -5.40 11.09 17.80
C ILE A 206 -4.81 9.98 18.68
N PRO A 207 -5.51 8.86 18.98
CA PRO A 207 -4.95 7.85 19.87
C PRO A 207 -3.67 7.18 19.35
N PRO A 208 -3.58 6.75 18.07
CA PRO A 208 -2.32 6.27 17.50
C PRO A 208 -1.19 7.29 17.58
N ILE A 209 -1.46 8.57 17.30
CA ILE A 209 -0.45 9.63 17.38
C ILE A 209 0.05 9.79 18.81
N ILE A 210 -0.84 9.82 19.81
CA ILE A 210 -0.45 9.90 21.23
C ILE A 210 0.44 8.71 21.62
N ILE A 211 0.06 7.49 21.24
CA ILE A 211 0.86 6.29 21.51
C ILE A 211 2.24 6.41 20.86
N THR A 212 2.31 6.92 19.62
CA THR A 212 3.60 7.15 18.93
C THR A 212 4.45 8.27 19.52
N LEU A 213 3.90 9.16 20.36
CA LEU A 213 4.70 10.14 21.09
C LEU A 213 5.37 9.51 22.33
N PHE A 214 4.77 8.46 22.91
CA PHE A 214 5.37 7.68 23.99
C PHE A 214 6.45 6.73 23.48
N ILE A 215 6.33 6.23 22.25
CA ILE A 215 7.42 5.60 21.53
C ILE A 215 8.35 6.74 21.10
N PRO A 216 9.61 6.85 21.56
CA PRO A 216 10.44 8.03 21.29
C PRO A 216 10.97 8.07 19.84
N SER A 217 10.05 8.09 18.86
CA SER A 217 10.29 8.06 17.41
C SER A 217 9.47 9.16 16.72
N MET A 218 10.03 10.37 16.66
CA MET A 218 9.41 11.51 15.99
C MET A 218 9.16 11.25 14.49
N SER A 219 10.06 10.50 13.85
CA SER A 219 9.95 10.11 12.44
C SER A 219 8.64 9.35 12.16
N THR A 220 8.32 8.36 12.98
CA THR A 220 7.13 7.51 12.83
C THR A 220 5.84 8.32 12.94
N GLY A 221 5.76 9.22 13.91
CA GLY A 221 4.60 10.10 14.08
C GLY A 221 4.34 10.95 12.82
N LEU A 222 5.40 11.53 12.24
CA LEU A 222 5.29 12.29 10.98
C LEU A 222 4.87 11.40 9.82
N VAL A 223 5.40 10.17 9.70
CA VAL A 223 4.99 9.22 8.65
C VAL A 223 3.51 8.88 8.75
N ILE A 224 2.98 8.68 9.97
CA ILE A 224 1.55 8.43 10.20
C ILE A 224 0.73 9.64 9.79
N VAL A 225 1.07 10.84 10.27
CA VAL A 225 0.32 12.08 9.94
C VAL A 225 0.27 12.31 8.43
N ILE A 226 1.42 12.24 7.74
CA ILE A 226 1.49 12.43 6.28
C ILE A 226 0.70 11.34 5.55
N SER A 227 0.80 10.08 5.99
CA SER A 227 0.08 8.97 5.34
C SER A 227 -1.44 9.08 5.53
N CYS A 228 -1.90 9.51 6.71
CA CYS A 228 -3.32 9.80 6.96
C CYS A 228 -3.81 10.97 6.09
N LEU A 229 -3.01 12.02 5.92
CA LEU A 229 -3.33 13.13 5.00
C LEU A 229 -3.44 12.67 3.54
N VAL A 230 -2.56 11.77 3.10
CA VAL A 230 -2.62 11.18 1.74
C VAL A 230 -3.92 10.38 1.57
N ILE A 231 -4.30 9.55 2.56
CA ILE A 231 -5.54 8.78 2.54
C ILE A 231 -6.76 9.71 2.48
N LEU A 232 -6.87 10.67 3.40
CA LEU A 232 -8.01 11.60 3.46
C LEU A 232 -8.13 12.43 2.18
N THR A 233 -7.00 12.93 1.66
CA THR A 233 -6.98 13.70 0.41
C THR A 233 -7.47 12.84 -0.76
N SER A 234 -7.04 11.57 -0.83
CA SER A 234 -7.50 10.65 -1.88
C SER A 234 -9.00 10.40 -1.79
N VAL A 235 -9.55 10.18 -0.59
CA VAL A 235 -10.97 9.86 -0.38
C VAL A 235 -11.87 11.07 -0.60
N ILE A 236 -11.44 12.27 -0.18
CA ILE A 236 -12.16 13.52 -0.44
C ILE A 236 -12.22 13.80 -1.95
N LYS A 237 -11.09 13.64 -2.66
CA LYS A 237 -11.04 13.84 -4.12
C LYS A 237 -11.87 12.81 -4.89
N SER A 238 -12.04 11.60 -4.36
CA SER A 238 -12.93 10.60 -4.97
C SER A 238 -14.41 10.84 -4.70
N GLY A 239 -14.78 11.92 -3.99
CA GLY A 239 -16.17 12.30 -3.76
C GLY A 239 -16.92 11.45 -2.74
N LEU A 240 -16.24 10.58 -1.97
CA LEU A 240 -16.92 9.62 -1.08
C LEU A 240 -17.82 10.30 -0.05
N PHE A 241 -17.40 11.46 0.47
CA PHE A 241 -18.13 12.21 1.49
C PHE A 241 -19.28 13.07 0.94
N ASN A 242 -19.46 13.19 -0.38
CA ASN A 242 -20.47 14.06 -1.01
C ASN A 242 -20.46 15.50 -0.45
N CYS A 243 -19.26 16.06 -0.20
CA CYS A 243 -19.04 17.41 0.31
C CYS A 243 -18.26 18.27 -0.68
N ASN A 244 -18.26 19.59 -0.47
CA ASN A 244 -17.42 20.49 -1.25
C ASN A 244 -15.94 20.21 -0.96
N THR A 245 -15.20 19.81 -1.99
CA THR A 245 -13.79 19.37 -1.88
C THR A 245 -12.89 20.43 -1.26
N LYS A 246 -13.09 21.72 -1.58
CA LYS A 246 -12.25 22.81 -1.02
C LYS A 246 -12.45 22.96 0.49
N LEU A 247 -13.70 22.94 0.96
CA LEU A 247 -14.04 23.04 2.38
C LEU A 247 -13.58 21.80 3.15
N SER A 248 -13.80 20.60 2.58
CA SER A 248 -13.34 19.34 3.16
C SER A 248 -11.82 19.28 3.31
N LEU A 249 -11.06 19.78 2.33
CA LEU A 249 -9.60 19.88 2.45
C LEU A 249 -9.21 20.92 3.51
N GLY A 250 -9.87 22.08 3.55
CA GLY A 250 -9.65 23.09 4.61
C GLY A 250 -9.82 22.50 6.01
N LEU A 251 -10.89 21.72 6.23
CA LEU A 251 -11.17 21.03 7.49
C LEU A 251 -10.13 19.98 7.88
N VAL A 252 -9.37 19.44 6.94
CA VAL A 252 -8.31 18.47 7.21
C VAL A 252 -6.96 19.17 7.41
N TYR A 253 -6.57 20.04 6.48
CA TYR A 253 -5.24 20.65 6.49
C TYR A 253 -5.07 21.71 7.58
N ILE A 254 -6.08 22.55 7.85
CA ILE A 254 -5.95 23.62 8.85
C ILE A 254 -5.72 23.04 10.27
N PRO A 255 -6.55 22.11 10.77
CA PRO A 255 -6.34 21.55 12.11
C PRO A 255 -5.07 20.71 12.21
N THR A 256 -4.70 19.99 11.14
CA THR A 256 -3.48 19.16 11.16
C THR A 256 -2.21 20.01 11.18
N ILE A 257 -2.16 21.12 10.42
CA ILE A 257 -1.03 22.06 10.48
C ILE A 257 -0.96 22.72 11.87
N LEU A 258 -2.09 23.24 12.37
CA LEU A 258 -2.14 23.92 13.67
C LEU A 258 -1.73 22.98 14.82
N SER A 259 -2.27 21.76 14.85
CA SER A 259 -1.92 20.76 15.86
C SER A 259 -0.47 20.29 15.74
N SER A 260 0.06 20.12 14.52
CA SER A 260 1.47 19.74 14.32
C SER A 260 2.42 20.83 14.82
N ILE A 261 2.12 22.11 14.55
CA ILE A 261 2.89 23.25 15.07
C ILE A 261 2.83 23.28 16.61
N LEU A 262 1.64 23.11 17.19
CA LEU A 262 1.45 23.10 18.64
C LEU A 262 2.24 21.97 19.31
N VAL A 263 2.11 20.74 18.79
CA VAL A 263 2.84 19.57 19.31
C VAL A 263 4.34 19.78 19.16
N PHE A 264 4.81 20.26 18.02
CA PHE A 264 6.23 20.57 17.81
C PHE A 264 6.74 21.60 18.84
N PHE A 265 5.99 22.67 19.09
CA PHE A 265 6.32 23.68 20.08
C PHE A 265 6.37 23.11 21.50
N ILE A 266 5.36 22.33 21.92
CA ILE A 266 5.34 21.66 23.23
C ILE A 266 6.55 20.75 23.39
N LEU A 267 6.86 19.94 22.37
CA LEU A 267 7.98 19.02 22.39
C LEU A 267 9.33 19.75 22.50
N ILE A 268 9.45 20.93 21.90
CA ILE A 268 10.64 21.79 22.00
C ILE A 268 10.77 22.36 23.41
N VAL A 269 9.70 22.93 23.97
CA VAL A 269 9.73 23.56 25.30
C VAL A 269 10.08 22.55 26.39
N GLN A 270 9.53 21.33 26.29
CA GLN A 270 9.84 20.25 27.24
C GLN A 270 11.29 19.78 27.17
N ALA A 271 11.91 19.81 26.00
CA ALA A 271 13.25 19.29 25.78
C ALA A 271 14.01 20.17 24.78
N PRO A 272 14.63 21.28 25.24
CA PRO A 272 15.33 22.23 24.38
C PRO A 272 16.46 21.60 23.56
N TYR A 273 17.02 20.47 24.01
CA TYR A 273 18.02 19.72 23.27
C TYR A 273 17.51 19.23 21.90
N ARG A 274 16.19 19.07 21.71
CA ARG A 274 15.59 18.68 20.43
C ARG A 274 15.86 19.70 19.32
N ILE A 275 15.89 21.00 19.65
CA ILE A 275 16.35 22.04 18.71
C ILE A 275 17.84 21.87 18.43
N LYS A 276 18.66 21.55 19.44
CA LYS A 276 20.11 21.35 19.23
C LYS A 276 20.41 20.23 18.23
N ARG A 277 19.55 19.21 18.13
CA ARG A 277 19.62 18.17 17.09
C ARG A 277 19.32 18.66 15.68
N LEU A 278 18.62 19.78 15.54
CA LEU A 278 18.34 20.41 14.24
C LEU A 278 19.46 21.36 13.81
N ILE A 279 20.36 21.78 14.71
CA ILE A 279 21.47 22.69 14.37
C ILE A 279 22.36 22.14 13.24
N PRO A 280 22.78 20.84 13.26
CA PRO A 280 23.59 20.26 12.17
C PRO A 280 22.91 20.24 10.79
N LEU A 281 21.59 20.52 10.69
CA LEU A 281 20.92 20.75 9.41
C LEU A 281 21.43 22.01 8.71
N PHE A 282 21.64 23.07 9.48
CA PHE A 282 21.87 24.42 8.97
C PHE A 282 23.34 24.82 8.98
N THR A 283 24.15 24.21 9.84
CA THR A 283 25.58 24.50 9.96
C THR A 283 26.42 23.27 9.64
N GLN A 284 27.22 23.39 8.57
CA GLN A 284 28.21 22.38 8.21
C GLN A 284 29.29 22.31 9.29
N ASN A 285 29.68 21.10 9.70
CA ASN A 285 30.65 20.82 10.76
C ASN A 285 30.24 21.28 12.17
N ALA A 286 28.97 21.58 12.42
CA ALA A 286 28.49 21.81 13.78
C ALA A 286 28.65 20.53 14.61
N ASP A 287 29.42 20.64 15.70
CA ASP A 287 29.68 19.57 16.68
C ASP A 287 30.19 18.25 16.06
N PRO A 288 31.47 18.21 15.61
CA PRO A 288 32.07 17.03 14.99
C PRO A 288 32.18 15.81 15.89
N LYS A 289 32.06 15.96 17.21
CA LYS A 289 32.17 14.86 18.18
C LYS A 289 30.84 14.49 18.84
N GLY A 290 29.82 15.33 18.71
CA GLY A 290 28.48 15.07 19.23
C GLY A 290 27.47 14.93 18.10
N LEU A 291 26.52 15.86 18.02
CA LEU A 291 25.30 15.70 17.20
C LEU A 291 25.56 15.67 15.68
N GLY A 292 26.65 16.28 15.21
CA GLY A 292 27.03 16.29 13.79
C GLY A 292 27.94 15.14 13.37
N TYR A 293 28.38 14.28 14.28
CA TYR A 293 29.39 13.24 14.02
C TYR A 293 29.04 12.34 12.82
N GLN A 294 27.88 11.68 12.86
CA GLN A 294 27.43 10.78 11.78
C GLN A 294 27.31 11.51 10.45
N VAL A 295 26.73 12.70 10.46
CA VAL A 295 26.53 13.53 9.25
C VAL A 295 27.88 13.90 8.62
N ASN A 296 28.87 14.30 9.44
CA ASN A 296 30.19 14.67 8.96
C ASN A 296 30.96 13.47 8.40
N ILE A 297 30.83 12.28 9.00
CA ILE A 297 31.43 11.05 8.46
C ILE A 297 30.82 10.69 7.11
N ILE A 298 29.50 10.77 6.98
CA ILE A 298 28.82 10.49 5.71
C ILE A 298 29.29 11.47 4.63
N ARG A 299 29.39 12.77 4.96
CA ARG A 299 29.94 13.78 4.05
C ARG A 299 31.39 13.45 3.63
N HIS A 300 32.21 12.97 4.57
CA HIS A 300 33.57 12.54 4.28
C HIS A 300 33.62 11.28 3.39
N ILE A 301 32.70 10.34 3.56
CA ILE A 301 32.56 9.16 2.67
C ILE A 301 32.20 9.62 1.27
N ILE A 302 31.23 10.52 1.13
CA ILE A 302 30.76 11.04 -0.16
C ILE A 302 31.87 11.84 -0.87
N SER A 303 32.60 12.70 -0.15
CA SER A 303 33.67 13.52 -0.75
C SER A 303 34.83 12.70 -1.29
N ASN A 304 35.08 11.53 -0.72
CA ASN A 304 36.16 10.63 -1.11
C ASN A 304 35.66 9.43 -1.95
N ALA A 305 34.40 9.46 -2.39
CA ALA A 305 33.76 8.34 -3.07
C ALA A 305 34.39 8.06 -4.43
N LYS A 306 34.74 6.79 -4.65
CA LYS A 306 35.21 6.28 -5.95
C LYS A 306 34.02 5.78 -6.78
N PRO A 307 34.12 5.77 -8.12
CA PRO A 307 33.08 5.19 -8.98
C PRO A 307 32.79 3.74 -8.62
N ILE A 308 33.85 2.95 -8.49
CA ILE A 308 33.85 1.58 -8.00
C ILE A 308 35.05 1.42 -7.06
N GLY A 309 34.86 0.74 -5.94
CA GLY A 309 35.91 0.38 -4.99
C GLY A 309 35.70 0.94 -3.58
N THR A 310 36.65 0.60 -2.71
CA THR A 310 36.56 0.85 -1.27
C THR A 310 37.28 2.13 -0.85
N ILE A 311 36.74 2.76 0.19
CA ILE A 311 37.33 3.87 0.93
C ILE A 311 37.65 3.39 2.35
N SER A 312 38.76 3.85 2.89
CA SER A 312 39.13 3.67 4.30
C SER A 312 39.23 5.04 4.97
N ILE A 313 38.76 5.15 6.21
CA ILE A 313 38.92 6.37 7.01
C ILE A 313 40.13 6.13 7.93
N HIS A 314 41.14 7.00 7.87
CA HIS A 314 42.39 6.84 8.66
C HIS A 314 43.07 5.46 8.51
N LYS A 315 43.02 4.86 7.30
CA LYS A 315 43.51 3.49 7.00
C LYS A 315 42.77 2.38 7.75
N GLU A 316 41.67 2.69 8.40
CA GLU A 316 40.79 1.76 9.10
C GLU A 316 39.46 1.59 8.35
N PRO A 317 38.75 0.47 8.60
CA PRO A 317 37.42 0.24 8.05
C PRO A 317 36.43 1.36 8.44
N LEU A 318 35.60 1.79 7.48
CA LEU A 318 34.59 2.86 7.68
C LEU A 318 33.57 2.48 8.77
N GLU A 319 33.35 1.18 8.91
CA GLU A 319 32.39 0.54 9.80
C GLU A 319 32.71 0.84 11.29
N LYS A 320 33.99 1.13 11.59
CA LYS A 320 34.44 1.56 12.92
C LYS A 320 33.99 2.97 13.28
N TYR A 321 33.78 3.83 12.28
CA TYR A 321 33.44 5.25 12.48
C TYR A 321 31.96 5.53 12.31
N LEU A 322 31.21 4.72 11.54
CA LEU A 322 29.80 4.99 11.25
C LEU A 322 28.86 4.03 11.99
N PRO A 323 28.40 4.33 13.21
CA PRO A 323 27.42 3.49 13.90
C PRO A 323 26.11 3.41 13.10
N GLY A 324 25.54 2.21 12.98
CA GLY A 324 24.34 1.96 12.17
C GLY A 324 24.61 1.80 10.67
N TRP A 325 25.86 1.55 10.26
CA TRP A 325 26.25 1.31 8.87
C TRP A 325 25.47 0.16 8.21
N SER A 326 25.06 -0.86 8.97
CA SER A 326 24.30 -2.01 8.46
C SER A 326 22.79 -1.76 8.36
N SER A 327 22.26 -0.74 9.07
CA SER A 327 20.82 -0.43 9.14
C SER A 327 20.51 0.90 8.45
N ASP A 328 20.42 1.99 9.22
CA ASP A 328 19.95 3.30 8.78
C ASP A 328 20.88 3.94 7.72
N PHE A 329 22.16 3.56 7.74
CA PHE A 329 23.19 4.11 6.85
C PHE A 329 23.68 3.13 5.77
N SER A 330 22.82 2.19 5.37
CA SER A 330 23.14 1.18 4.34
C SER A 330 23.58 1.80 3.00
N PHE A 331 23.00 2.93 2.58
CA PHE A 331 23.41 3.60 1.34
C PHE A 331 24.80 4.23 1.45
N ALA A 332 25.11 4.88 2.56
CA ALA A 332 26.43 5.43 2.83
C ALA A 332 27.49 4.31 2.89
N PHE A 333 27.14 3.16 3.46
CA PHE A 333 28.00 1.97 3.43
C PHE A 333 28.26 1.49 2.00
N ILE A 334 27.24 1.38 1.14
CA ILE A 334 27.42 1.00 -0.27
C ILE A 334 28.35 1.98 -0.98
N ILE A 335 28.15 3.29 -0.78
CA ILE A 335 29.01 4.33 -1.38
C ILE A 335 30.46 4.14 -0.92
N GLY A 336 30.69 3.90 0.37
CA GLY A 336 32.03 3.77 0.93
C GLY A 336 32.74 2.45 0.59
N LYS A 337 32.00 1.34 0.44
CA LYS A 337 32.58 0.01 0.21
C LYS A 337 32.61 -0.40 -1.26
N LEU A 338 31.55 -0.12 -2.00
CA LEU A 338 31.37 -0.55 -3.40
C LEU A 338 31.59 0.59 -4.39
N GLY A 339 31.35 1.84 -3.96
CA GLY A 339 31.45 3.03 -4.79
C GLY A 339 30.09 3.67 -5.08
N TYR A 340 30.09 4.85 -5.69
CA TYR A 340 28.86 5.58 -5.96
C TYR A 340 28.04 4.99 -7.12
N ILE A 341 28.65 4.29 -8.09
CA ILE A 341 27.92 3.71 -9.22
C ILE A 341 26.93 2.62 -8.73
N PRO A 342 27.34 1.62 -7.93
CA PRO A 342 26.42 0.65 -7.34
C PRO A 342 25.30 1.30 -6.52
N ALA A 343 25.63 2.35 -5.74
CA ALA A 343 24.63 3.06 -4.92
C ALA A 343 23.55 3.73 -5.80
N ILE A 344 23.95 4.36 -6.90
CA ILE A 344 23.02 4.96 -7.88
C ILE A 344 22.13 3.90 -8.51
N VAL A 345 22.70 2.76 -8.93
CA VAL A 345 21.93 1.65 -9.52
C VAL A 345 20.88 1.13 -8.54
N VAL A 346 21.25 0.88 -7.28
CA VAL A 346 20.31 0.44 -6.23
C VAL A 346 19.23 1.50 -5.98
N GLY A 347 19.60 2.78 -5.89
CA GLY A 347 18.65 3.89 -5.73
C GLY A 347 17.64 3.98 -6.87
N LEU A 348 18.11 3.85 -8.12
CA LEU A 348 17.26 3.85 -9.32
C LEU A 348 16.31 2.65 -9.35
N LEU A 349 16.76 1.46 -8.90
CA LEU A 349 15.90 0.29 -8.79
C LEU A 349 14.78 0.51 -7.76
N ILE A 350 15.06 1.16 -6.62
CA ILE A 350 14.03 1.44 -5.61
C ILE A 350 13.04 2.47 -6.15
N LEU A 351 13.54 3.53 -6.80
CA LEU A 351 12.71 4.52 -7.48
C LEU A 351 11.80 3.89 -8.54
N PHE A 352 12.34 2.95 -9.33
CA PHE A 352 11.55 2.20 -10.31
C PHE A 352 10.45 1.36 -9.64
N LEU A 353 10.76 0.65 -8.57
CA LEU A 353 9.77 -0.10 -7.77
C LEU A 353 8.67 0.85 -7.25
N LEU A 354 9.04 1.95 -6.62
CA LEU A 354 8.09 2.94 -6.07
C LEU A 354 7.23 3.58 -7.17
N TYR A 355 7.81 3.87 -8.33
CA TYR A 355 7.07 4.37 -9.50
C TYR A 355 6.05 3.35 -10.01
N ARG A 356 6.42 2.06 -10.10
CA ARG A 356 5.48 1.00 -10.49
C ARG A 356 4.34 0.87 -9.48
N LEU A 357 4.64 0.89 -8.19
CA LEU A 357 3.62 0.86 -7.13
C LEU A 357 2.70 2.09 -7.21
N TYR A 358 3.23 3.29 -7.45
CA TYR A 358 2.44 4.50 -7.68
C TYR A 358 1.47 4.36 -8.85
N LYS A 359 1.94 3.85 -9.99
CA LYS A 359 1.10 3.60 -11.18
C LYS A 359 -0.02 2.59 -10.89
N ILE A 360 0.28 1.57 -10.10
CA ILE A 360 -0.70 0.57 -9.66
C ILE A 360 -1.74 1.18 -8.74
N SER A 361 -1.33 1.94 -7.71
CA SER A 361 -2.22 2.54 -6.72
C SER A 361 -3.15 3.60 -7.32
N THR A 362 -2.65 4.40 -8.27
CA THR A 362 -3.44 5.48 -8.89
C THR A 362 -4.49 5.01 -9.90
N ARG A 363 -4.25 3.88 -10.56
CA ARG A 363 -5.16 3.27 -11.56
C ARG A 363 -6.30 2.45 -10.95
N GLN A 364 -6.40 2.40 -9.62
CA GLN A 364 -7.48 1.66 -8.95
C GLN A 364 -8.82 2.41 -9.08
N ASN A 365 -9.85 1.72 -9.58
CA ASN A 365 -11.21 2.25 -9.66
C ASN A 365 -11.92 2.25 -8.29
N ASN A 366 -11.61 1.27 -7.44
CA ASN A 366 -12.20 1.16 -6.12
C ASN A 366 -11.57 2.15 -5.14
N ILE A 367 -12.39 3.03 -4.55
CA ILE A 367 -11.98 4.05 -3.57
C ILE A 367 -11.23 3.45 -2.39
N LEU A 368 -11.71 2.31 -1.85
CA LEU A 368 -11.05 1.61 -0.73
C LEU A 368 -9.69 1.06 -1.15
N GLY A 369 -9.61 0.42 -2.32
CA GLY A 369 -8.35 -0.12 -2.83
C GLY A 369 -7.33 0.98 -3.07
N LYS A 370 -7.77 2.10 -3.66
CA LYS A 370 -6.94 3.28 -3.89
C LYS A 370 -6.41 3.87 -2.58
N SER A 371 -7.24 4.01 -1.55
CA SER A 371 -6.80 4.56 -0.26
C SER A 371 -5.83 3.64 0.49
N VAL A 372 -6.11 2.33 0.56
CA VAL A 372 -5.21 1.32 1.17
C VAL A 372 -3.83 1.36 0.48
N SER A 373 -3.83 1.29 -0.86
CA SER A 373 -2.61 1.21 -1.66
C SER A 373 -1.80 2.50 -1.64
N LEU A 374 -2.43 3.67 -1.67
CA LEU A 374 -1.76 4.97 -1.53
C LEU A 374 -1.19 5.18 -0.12
N GLY A 375 -1.90 4.75 0.93
CA GLY A 375 -1.40 4.82 2.31
C GLY A 375 -0.20 3.91 2.54
N CYS A 376 -0.23 2.67 2.03
CA CYS A 376 0.94 1.78 2.11
C CYS A 376 2.12 2.33 1.31
N LEU A 377 1.86 2.90 0.13
CA LEU A 377 2.87 3.53 -0.72
C LEU A 377 3.50 4.76 -0.05
N SER A 378 2.72 5.59 0.65
CA SER A 378 3.25 6.79 1.32
C SER A 378 4.26 6.44 2.40
N ILE A 379 4.06 5.32 3.12
CA ILE A 379 5.05 4.81 4.09
C ILE A 379 6.38 4.53 3.40
N LEU A 380 6.34 3.74 2.31
CA LEU A 380 7.54 3.32 1.58
C LEU A 380 8.26 4.53 0.94
N LEU A 381 7.51 5.48 0.40
CA LEU A 381 8.05 6.72 -0.17
C LEU A 381 8.74 7.58 0.91
N LEU A 382 8.09 7.79 2.05
CA LEU A 382 8.66 8.61 3.13
C LEU A 382 9.90 7.96 3.75
N GLN A 383 9.90 6.63 3.91
CA GLN A 383 11.07 5.86 4.32
C GLN A 383 12.23 6.02 3.35
N PHE A 384 11.96 5.87 2.05
CA PHE A 384 12.98 6.01 1.03
C PHE A 384 13.56 7.44 0.96
N ILE A 385 12.70 8.47 0.92
CA ILE A 385 13.13 9.87 0.89
C ILE A 385 13.94 10.19 2.15
N GLY A 386 13.44 9.81 3.33
CA GLY A 386 14.13 10.02 4.60
C GLY A 386 15.52 9.36 4.63
N SER A 387 15.59 8.11 4.19
CA SER A 387 16.84 7.36 4.10
C SER A 387 17.84 8.01 3.16
N ILE A 388 17.43 8.40 1.94
CA ILE A 388 18.32 9.03 0.97
C ILE A 388 18.87 10.36 1.49
N VAL A 389 18.02 11.23 2.06
CA VAL A 389 18.45 12.51 2.63
C VAL A 389 19.51 12.27 3.73
N ASN A 390 19.23 11.34 4.64
CA ASN A 390 20.15 11.00 5.74
C ASN A 390 21.48 10.44 5.23
N ASN A 391 21.44 9.57 4.22
CA ASN A 391 22.63 8.92 3.65
C ASN A 391 23.43 9.81 2.70
N LEU A 392 22.89 10.96 2.29
CA LEU A 392 23.62 11.99 1.53
C LEU A 392 24.32 13.02 2.45
N GLY A 393 24.30 12.81 3.76
CA GLY A 393 24.93 13.72 4.71
C GLY A 393 24.12 14.99 4.96
N PHE A 394 22.81 14.94 4.74
CA PHE A 394 21.87 15.93 5.27
C PHE A 394 21.22 15.32 6.51
N TYR A 395 21.18 16.06 7.61
CA TYR A 395 20.40 15.60 8.75
C TYR A 395 18.92 15.49 8.31
N SER A 396 18.21 14.47 8.77
CA SER A 396 16.80 14.27 8.43
C SER A 396 16.05 13.90 9.69
N ILE A 397 14.84 14.44 9.84
CA ILE A 397 13.93 14.02 10.92
C ILE A 397 13.39 12.61 10.63
N PHE A 398 13.40 12.18 9.36
CA PHE A 398 12.99 10.85 8.91
C PHE A 398 14.19 9.88 8.93
N THR A 399 14.59 9.44 10.12
CA THR A 399 15.61 8.39 10.29
C THR A 399 14.92 7.03 10.25
N GLN A 400 14.61 6.54 9.04
CA GLN A 400 14.16 5.17 8.84
C GLN A 400 15.00 4.52 7.76
N ALA A 401 15.25 3.23 7.94
CA ALA A 401 16.08 2.47 7.03
C ALA A 401 15.42 2.29 5.66
N PRO A 402 16.21 2.17 4.58
CA PRO A 402 15.66 2.05 3.23
C PRO A 402 14.88 0.75 3.07
N PRO A 403 13.74 0.77 2.35
CA PRO A 403 12.93 -0.42 2.15
C PRO A 403 13.72 -1.51 1.43
N LEU A 404 13.62 -2.75 1.92
CA LEU A 404 14.25 -3.98 1.38
C LEU A 404 15.79 -4.09 1.46
N LEU A 405 16.51 -2.98 1.68
CA LEU A 405 17.98 -2.96 1.63
C LEU A 405 18.64 -3.04 3.01
N SER A 406 18.00 -2.49 4.04
CA SER A 406 18.54 -2.44 5.40
C SER A 406 18.60 -3.81 6.07
N TYR A 407 19.61 -4.00 6.94
CA TYR A 407 19.52 -5.02 7.97
C TYR A 407 18.38 -4.71 8.94
N GLY A 408 17.54 -5.71 9.22
CA GLY A 408 16.46 -5.61 10.20
C GLY A 408 15.28 -6.51 9.85
N ALA A 409 15.12 -7.60 10.60
CA ALA A 409 14.05 -8.57 10.38
C ALA A 409 12.65 -7.93 10.36
N ILE A 410 12.35 -7.04 11.31
CA ILE A 410 11.05 -6.37 11.43
C ILE A 410 10.82 -5.39 10.27
N SER A 411 11.81 -4.57 9.95
CA SER A 411 11.71 -3.60 8.84
C SER A 411 11.45 -4.32 7.53
N PHE A 412 12.24 -5.36 7.25
CA PHE A 412 12.12 -6.17 6.05
C PHE A 412 10.77 -6.88 5.95
N THR A 413 10.34 -7.58 7.01
CA THR A 413 9.05 -8.29 7.03
C THR A 413 7.87 -7.32 6.92
N PHE A 414 7.96 -6.14 7.53
CA PHE A 414 6.95 -5.09 7.40
C PHE A 414 6.89 -4.51 5.98
N THR A 415 8.03 -4.24 5.34
CA THR A 415 8.05 -3.82 3.92
C THR A 415 7.44 -4.90 3.01
N MET A 416 7.76 -6.18 3.25
CA MET A 416 7.15 -7.30 2.52
C MET A 416 5.64 -7.38 2.71
N PHE A 417 5.15 -7.14 3.93
CA PHE A 417 3.71 -7.04 4.21
C PHE A 417 3.05 -5.92 3.41
N LEU A 418 3.63 -4.71 3.40
CA LEU A 418 3.08 -3.57 2.65
C LEU A 418 3.05 -3.83 1.14
N LEU A 419 4.10 -4.41 0.58
CA LEU A 419 4.15 -4.78 -0.84
C LEU A 419 3.09 -5.83 -1.18
N GLY A 420 2.94 -6.84 -0.33
CA GLY A 420 1.90 -7.85 -0.48
C GLY A 420 0.50 -7.24 -0.45
N LEU A 421 0.23 -6.30 0.46
CA LEU A 421 -1.06 -5.59 0.51
C LEU A 421 -1.34 -4.75 -0.73
N ILE A 422 -0.36 -4.00 -1.24
CA ILE A 422 -0.54 -3.19 -2.46
C ILE A 422 -0.86 -4.10 -3.66
N LEU A 423 -0.15 -5.21 -3.80
CA LEU A 423 -0.38 -6.17 -4.87
C LEU A 423 -1.70 -6.94 -4.71
N SER A 424 -2.14 -7.19 -3.47
CA SER A 424 -3.46 -7.76 -3.18
C SER A 424 -4.60 -6.87 -3.68
N VAL A 425 -4.47 -5.55 -3.49
CA VAL A 425 -5.41 -4.56 -4.04
C VAL A 425 -5.43 -4.65 -5.56
N HIS A 426 -4.26 -4.59 -6.19
CA HIS A 426 -4.16 -4.64 -7.66
C HIS A 426 -4.78 -5.91 -8.24
N ARG A 427 -4.49 -7.06 -7.65
CA ARG A 427 -5.01 -8.36 -8.10
C ARG A 427 -6.54 -8.41 -8.15
N ARG A 428 -7.20 -7.68 -7.24
CA ARG A 428 -8.65 -7.64 -7.07
C ARG A 428 -9.31 -6.43 -7.74
N SER A 429 -8.56 -5.59 -8.48
CA SER A 429 -9.07 -4.36 -9.08
C SER A 429 -10.27 -4.58 -10.01
N ASN A 430 -10.26 -5.67 -10.79
CA ASN A 430 -11.30 -6.01 -11.77
C ASN A 430 -12.41 -6.92 -11.20
N ILE A 431 -12.24 -7.38 -9.96
CA ILE A 431 -13.12 -8.35 -9.31
C ILE A 431 -14.14 -7.61 -8.42
N VAL A 432 -13.71 -6.50 -7.83
CA VAL A 432 -14.47 -5.75 -6.83
C VAL A 432 -15.04 -4.48 -7.46
N ASN A 433 -16.13 -4.64 -8.23
CA ASN A 433 -17.03 -3.53 -8.57
C ASN A 433 -17.89 -3.20 -7.33
N ILE A 434 -17.32 -2.45 -6.38
CA ILE A 434 -18.16 -1.74 -5.42
C ILE A 434 -18.72 -0.54 -6.19
N PRO A 435 -20.05 -0.37 -6.29
CA PRO A 435 -20.59 0.81 -6.94
C PRO A 435 -20.02 2.04 -6.21
N SER A 436 -19.27 2.85 -6.94
CA SER A 436 -19.06 4.24 -6.55
C SER A 436 -20.45 4.84 -6.31
N PRO A 437 -20.65 5.67 -5.26
CA PRO A 437 -21.88 6.45 -5.19
C PRO A 437 -21.99 7.18 -6.53
N LYS A 438 -23.01 6.82 -7.32
CA LYS A 438 -23.30 7.52 -8.57
C LYS A 438 -23.46 8.99 -8.19
N PRO A 439 -22.83 9.94 -8.92
CA PRO A 439 -23.29 11.31 -8.82
C PRO A 439 -24.77 11.30 -9.20
N MET A 440 -25.63 11.52 -8.21
CA MET A 440 -27.01 11.89 -8.46
C MET A 440 -26.89 13.25 -9.17
N PHE A 441 -27.26 13.29 -10.45
CA PHE A 441 -27.00 14.34 -11.45
C PHE A 441 -25.73 14.18 -12.30
N GLU A 442 -25.89 13.42 -13.40
CA GLU A 442 -25.41 13.86 -14.71
C GLU A 442 -26.34 13.28 -15.79
N LYS A 443 -27.38 14.05 -16.16
CA LYS A 443 -28.06 13.89 -17.46
C LYS A 443 -27.08 14.44 -18.51
N THR A 444 -26.13 13.62 -18.95
CA THR A 444 -25.38 13.90 -20.17
C THR A 444 -26.06 13.18 -21.32
N LEU A 445 -26.85 13.97 -22.04
CA LEU A 445 -27.39 13.70 -23.36
C LEU A 445 -26.26 13.23 -24.30
N PHE A 446 -26.13 11.92 -24.49
CA PHE A 446 -25.62 11.38 -25.74
C PHE A 446 -26.82 11.17 -26.64
N GLN A 447 -26.98 12.14 -27.52
CA GLN A 447 -28.03 12.31 -28.49
C GLN A 447 -27.61 11.57 -29.76
N ASN A 448 -28.30 10.46 -30.09
CA ASN A 448 -28.66 9.97 -31.43
C ASN A 448 -28.96 8.46 -31.42
N ASP A 449 -29.98 8.02 -30.68
CA ASP A 449 -30.52 6.67 -30.87
C ASP A 449 -32.04 6.76 -31.05
N ILE A 450 -32.52 6.11 -32.12
CA ILE A 450 -33.90 6.10 -32.66
C ILE A 450 -34.89 5.38 -31.72
N ILE A 451 -34.39 4.85 -30.61
CA ILE A 451 -35.11 3.94 -29.72
C ILE A 451 -35.09 4.55 -28.32
N HIS A 452 -36.27 4.91 -27.81
CA HIS A 452 -36.44 5.33 -26.43
C HIS A 452 -37.11 4.22 -25.63
N PHE A 453 -36.55 3.96 -24.45
CA PHE A 453 -37.09 2.99 -23.50
C PHE A 453 -37.31 3.71 -22.17
N GLU A 454 -38.55 4.10 -21.90
CA GLU A 454 -38.98 4.66 -20.61
C GLU A 454 -40.19 3.84 -20.11
N ASP A 455 -40.17 3.51 -18.81
CA ASP A 455 -41.26 2.85 -18.08
C ASP A 455 -41.88 1.62 -18.77
N GLY A 456 -41.03 0.74 -19.30
CA GLY A 456 -41.45 -0.55 -19.86
C GLY A 456 -42.19 -0.47 -21.19
N LYS A 457 -42.24 0.71 -21.83
CA LYS A 457 -42.74 0.89 -23.20
C LYS A 457 -41.60 1.29 -24.13
N LEU A 458 -41.47 0.55 -25.23
CA LEU A 458 -40.53 0.86 -26.31
C LEU A 458 -41.24 1.78 -27.32
N THR A 459 -40.77 3.03 -27.45
CA THR A 459 -41.27 3.98 -28.44
C THR A 459 -40.24 4.18 -29.55
N ILE A 460 -40.64 3.86 -30.78
CA ILE A 460 -39.83 4.05 -32.00
C ILE A 460 -40.40 5.25 -32.75
N ASP A 461 -39.61 6.31 -32.85
CA ASP A 461 -40.04 7.57 -33.45
C ASP A 461 -39.63 7.60 -34.94
N PHE A 462 -40.50 7.13 -35.83
CA PHE A 462 -40.22 7.01 -37.27
C PHE A 462 -40.12 8.34 -38.03
N ASN A 463 -40.40 9.47 -37.38
CA ASN A 463 -40.58 10.76 -38.05
C ASN A 463 -39.29 11.57 -38.31
N LYS A 464 -38.10 10.99 -38.08
CA LYS A 464 -36.81 11.67 -38.32
C LYS A 464 -35.98 11.10 -39.47
N GLY A 465 -36.55 10.21 -40.28
CA GLY A 465 -35.88 9.57 -41.42
C GLY A 465 -36.37 10.00 -42.82
N LEU A 466 -37.38 10.86 -42.93
CA LEU A 466 -37.93 11.25 -44.23
C LEU A 466 -37.96 12.77 -44.35
N PHE A 467 -37.47 13.25 -45.50
CA PHE A 467 -37.28 14.64 -45.93
C PHE A 467 -35.96 15.30 -45.53
N LYS A 468 -34.94 15.11 -46.37
CA LYS A 468 -34.39 16.23 -47.16
C LYS A 468 -33.74 15.73 -48.44
N LYS A 469 -34.34 16.17 -49.55
CA LYS A 469 -33.72 16.41 -50.85
C LYS A 469 -32.67 17.50 -50.70
#